data_AF-A0A3M2JNU9-F1
#
_entry.id   AF-A0A3M2JNU9-F1
#
_cell.length_a   1.000
_cell.length_b   1.000
_cell.length_c   1.000
_cell.angle_alpha   90.00
_cell.angle_beta   90.00
_cell.angle_gamma   90.00
#
_symmetry.space_group_name_H-M   'P 1'
#
loop_
_entity.id
_entity.type
_entity.pdbx_description
1 polymer ?
#
loop_
_entity_poly.entity_id
_entity_poly.type
_entity_poly.pdbx_seq_one_letter_code
_entity_poly.pdbx_strand_id
1 'polypeptide(L)' 'HRVVFNAGHLPAGIYLYRLSAGAFQQWRKMALVK' A
#
# COMPACT_ATOMS: atom_id res chain seq x y z
N HIS A 1 14.79 -4.65 3.40
CA HIS A 1 13.66 -5.09 4.26
C HIS A 1 12.41 -5.27 3.41
N ARG A 2 11.62 -6.33 3.63
CA ARG A 2 10.39 -6.63 2.87
C ARG A 2 9.17 -6.45 3.79
N VAL A 3 8.16 -5.71 3.33
CA VAL A 3 6.87 -5.54 4.03
C VAL A 3 5.85 -6.40 3.32
N VAL A 4 5.12 -7.25 4.05
CA VAL A 4 4.02 -8.06 3.52
C VAL A 4 2.71 -7.39 3.91
N PHE A 5 1.91 -6.99 2.93
CA PHE A 5 0.58 -6.44 3.12
C PHE A 5 -0.45 -7.43 2.58
N ASN A 6 -1.34 -7.94 3.44
CA ASN A 6 -2.40 -8.85 3.02
C ASN A 6 -3.64 -8.05 2.59
N ALA A 7 -3.85 -7.99 1.27
CA ALA A 7 -4.99 -7.30 0.66
C ALA A 7 -6.17 -8.24 0.32
N GLY A 8 -6.18 -9.48 0.80
CA GLY A 8 -7.14 -10.51 0.34
C GLY A 8 -8.62 -10.19 0.58
N HIS A 9 -8.92 -9.36 1.58
CA HIS A 9 -10.29 -8.93 1.90
C HIS A 9 -10.70 -7.62 1.23
N LEU A 10 -9.80 -6.99 0.47
CA LEU A 10 -10.06 -5.71 -0.20
C LEU A 10 -10.64 -5.94 -1.61
N PRO A 11 -11.66 -5.15 -2.02
CA PRO A 11 -12.13 -5.16 -3.40
C PRO A 11 -11.03 -4.77 -4.39
N ALA A 12 -11.13 -5.23 -5.65
CA ALA A 12 -10.23 -4.74 -6.69
C ALA A 12 -10.39 -3.22 -6.87
N GLY A 13 -9.29 -2.50 -7.08
CA GLY A 13 -9.33 -1.04 -7.17
C GLY A 13 -7.99 -0.34 -6.93
N ILE A 14 -8.00 0.98 -6.97
CA ILE A 14 -6.83 1.82 -6.70
C ILE A 14 -6.85 2.26 -5.24
N TYR A 15 -5.74 2.00 -4.54
CA TYR A 15 -5.54 2.33 -3.14
C TYR A 15 -4.43 3.37 -3.01
N LEU A 16 -4.72 4.47 -2.32
CA LEU A 16 -3.71 5.44 -1.91
C LEU A 16 -3.22 5.08 -0.52
N TYR A 17 -1.90 5.07 -0.34
CA TYR A 17 -1.29 4.78 0.96
C TYR A 17 -0.06 5.65 1.20
N ARG A 18 0.29 5.81 2.48
CA ARG A 18 1.48 6.54 2.92
C ARG A 18 2.47 5.56 3.52
N LEU A 19 3.71 5.57 3.01
CA LEU A 19 4.85 4.96 3.66
C LEU A 19 5.47 5.96 4.63
N SER A 20 5.73 5.51 5.85
CA SER A 20 6.38 6.31 6.88
C SER A 20 7.52 5.53 7.51
N ALA A 21 8.73 6.10 7.51
CA ALA A 21 9.93 5.53 8.10
C ALA A 21 10.75 6.64 8.77
N GLY A 22 10.51 6.88 10.07
CA GLY A 22 11.08 8.03 10.77
C GLY A 22 10.64 9.35 10.13
N ALA A 23 11.61 10.19 9.74
CA ALA A 23 11.36 11.45 9.03
C ALA A 23 10.95 11.26 7.56
N PHE A 24 11.13 10.06 6.98
CA PHE A 24 10.75 9.79 5.61
C PHE A 24 9.24 9.56 5.48
N GLN A 25 8.58 10.32 4.60
CA GLN A 25 7.17 10.15 4.26
C GLN A 25 6.99 10.16 2.74
N GLN A 26 6.26 9.18 2.21
CA GLN A 26 5.96 9.11 0.78
C GLN A 26 4.53 8.62 0.55
N TRP A 27 3.80 9.34 -0.29
CA TRP A 27 2.50 8.92 -0.80
C TRP A 27 2.66 8.07 -2.06
N ARG A 28 1.94 6.95 -2.13
CA ARG A 28 1.99 6.02 -3.26
C ARG A 28 0.58 5.52 -3.58
N LYS A 29 0.42 5.04 -4.82
CA LYS A 29 -0.78 4.34 -5.26
C LYS A 29 -0.47 2.86 -5.48
N MET A 30 -1.42 2.00 -5.15
CA MET A 30 -1.38 0.57 -5.41
C MET A 30 -2.62 0.22 -6.24
N ALA A 31 -2.44 -0.49 -7.35
CA ALA A 31 -3.54 -1.10 -8.07
C ALA A 31 -3.71 -2.54 -7.58
N LEU A 32 -4.85 -2.86 -6.98
CA LEU A 32 -5.21 -4.21 -6.58
C LEU A 32 -6.06 -4.82 -7.70
N VAL A 33 -5.54 -5.89 -8.28
CA VAL A 33 -6.18 -6.68 -9.34
C VAL A 33 -6.42 -8.09 -8.79
N LYS A 34 -7.57 -8.69 -9.10
CA LYS A 34 -7.91 -10.07 -8.76
C LYS A 34 -7.56 -11.02 -9.90
#